data_AF-A0A4Q3ARA3-F1
#
_entry.id   AF-A0A4Q3ARA3-F1
#
_cell.length_a   1.000
_cell.length_b   1.000
_cell.length_c   1.000
_cell.angle_alpha   90.00
_cell.angle_beta   90.00
_cell.angle_gamma   90.00
#
_symmetry.space_group_name_H-M   'P 1'
#
loop_
_entity.id
_entity.type
_entity.pdbx_description
1 polymer ?
#
loop_
_entity_poly.entity_id
_entity_poly.type
_entity_poly.pdbx_seq_one_letter_code
_entity_poly.pdbx_strand_id
1 'polypeptide(L)'
;MTWHITARMAWHDRGWDGRVCDDPAGNSYCTGSHSLLSDRLAREKRVECERPCAALDADLPDYQPPCFWTSSAFSPAPTATLHRHPFARYRDDKRIEGTLPPASLYTWPFRLSMTHASYKRHGSYFPDIEDRIARFVARLKAGRSLVFLYLNYDNPISADEYKYARTGRSGSRTRAWPASGCPTTNTWGTLPPIPRTRGSSPRSAC
;
A
#
# COMPACT_ATOMS: atom_id res chain seq x y z
N MET A 1 -18.87 14.60 17.69
CA MET A 1 -19.03 13.62 16.60
C MET A 1 -17.68 12.97 16.29
N THR A 2 -17.64 11.64 16.15
CA THR A 2 -16.43 10.87 15.82
C THR A 2 -16.52 10.40 14.37
N TRP A 3 -15.44 10.56 13.60
CA TRP A 3 -15.39 10.12 12.21
C TRP A 3 -14.73 8.75 12.10
N HIS A 4 -15.30 7.88 11.29
CA HIS A 4 -14.73 6.56 10.99
C HIS A 4 -14.44 6.48 9.48
N ILE A 5 -13.53 5.60 9.09
CA ILE A 5 -13.16 5.42 7.68
C ILE A 5 -13.31 3.97 7.28
N THR A 6 -13.56 3.75 6.00
CA THR A 6 -13.49 2.45 5.36
C THR A 6 -12.27 2.41 4.46
N ALA A 7 -11.47 1.35 4.50
CA ALA A 7 -10.35 1.14 3.61
C ALA A 7 -10.53 -0.16 2.82
N ARG A 8 -10.39 -0.05 1.50
CA ARG A 8 -10.44 -1.19 0.58
C ARG A 8 -9.12 -1.92 0.63
N MET A 9 -9.18 -3.24 0.56
CA MET A 9 -8.00 -4.12 0.56
C MET A 9 -7.91 -4.93 -0.73
N ALA A 10 -6.70 -5.34 -1.08
CA ALA A 10 -6.48 -6.43 -2.03
C ALA A 10 -6.71 -7.77 -1.32
N TRP A 11 -7.15 -8.81 -2.02
CA TRP A 11 -7.17 -10.14 -1.42
C TRP A 11 -5.75 -10.61 -1.08
N HIS A 12 -5.61 -11.33 0.04
CA HIS A 12 -4.35 -11.90 0.48
C HIS A 12 -4.61 -13.18 1.28
N ASP A 13 -4.12 -14.31 0.80
CA ASP A 13 -4.34 -15.64 1.41
C ASP A 13 -3.66 -15.77 2.79
N ARG A 14 -2.53 -15.09 3.00
CA ARG A 14 -1.80 -15.03 4.29
C ARG A 14 -2.34 -14.04 5.30
N GLY A 15 -3.52 -13.45 5.06
CA GLY A 15 -4.13 -12.52 6.00
C GLY A 15 -3.36 -11.22 6.21
N TRP A 16 -2.75 -10.67 5.14
CA TRP A 16 -2.08 -9.36 5.14
C TRP A 16 -0.97 -9.20 6.20
N ASP A 17 -0.11 -10.22 6.30
CA ASP A 17 1.02 -10.32 7.22
C ASP A 17 2.31 -9.63 6.74
N GLY A 18 2.27 -8.88 5.63
CA GLY A 18 3.43 -8.20 5.05
C GLY A 18 4.34 -9.11 4.20
N ARG A 19 3.87 -10.30 3.84
CA ARG A 19 4.60 -11.25 2.97
C ARG A 19 3.84 -11.50 1.66
N VAL A 20 4.51 -12.09 0.68
CA VAL A 20 3.89 -12.61 -0.55
C VAL A 20 2.97 -13.78 -0.21
N CYS A 21 1.86 -13.90 -0.95
CA CYS A 21 0.90 -14.99 -0.84
C CYS A 21 1.53 -16.40 -0.85
N ASP A 22 0.83 -17.39 -0.31
CA ASP A 22 1.31 -18.80 -0.32
C ASP A 22 1.22 -19.39 -1.73
N ASP A 23 0.16 -19.06 -2.47
CA ASP A 23 0.03 -19.39 -3.89
C ASP A 23 -0.22 -18.11 -4.72
N PRO A 24 0.86 -17.36 -5.06
CA PRO A 24 0.73 -16.13 -5.82
C PRO A 24 0.24 -16.36 -7.25
N ALA A 25 0.45 -17.56 -7.82
CA ALA A 25 0.02 -17.94 -9.15
C ALA A 25 -1.47 -18.31 -9.19
N GLY A 26 -1.96 -19.02 -8.18
CA GLY A 26 -3.37 -19.39 -8.02
C GLY A 26 -4.27 -18.26 -7.54
N ASN A 27 -3.70 -17.15 -7.07
CA ASN A 27 -4.47 -15.99 -6.61
C ASN A 27 -5.02 -15.13 -7.78
N SER A 28 -6.15 -15.59 -8.33
CA SER A 28 -6.88 -14.91 -9.42
C SER A 28 -7.48 -13.55 -9.01
N TYR A 29 -7.66 -13.29 -7.72
CA TYR A 29 -8.21 -12.04 -7.17
C TYR A 29 -7.25 -10.85 -7.30
N CYS A 30 -5.95 -11.10 -7.39
CA CYS A 30 -4.97 -10.07 -7.72
C CYS A 30 -4.94 -9.73 -9.23
N THR A 31 -5.48 -10.61 -10.08
CA THR A 31 -5.54 -10.42 -11.54
C THR A 31 -6.90 -9.96 -12.05
N GLY A 32 -7.91 -9.88 -11.18
CA GLY A 32 -9.26 -9.45 -11.54
C GLY A 32 -9.39 -7.95 -11.85
N SER A 33 -10.40 -7.60 -12.63
CA SER A 33 -10.72 -6.24 -13.09
C SER A 33 -11.21 -5.31 -11.97
N HIS A 34 -11.62 -5.89 -10.85
CA HIS A 34 -12.14 -5.19 -9.68
C HIS A 34 -11.21 -5.35 -8.46
N SER A 35 -9.91 -5.51 -8.70
CA SER A 35 -8.95 -5.64 -7.61
C SER A 35 -8.72 -4.28 -6.95
N LEU A 36 -7.86 -4.24 -5.95
CA LEU A 36 -7.42 -2.96 -5.38
C LEU A 36 -6.81 -2.12 -6.51
N LEU A 37 -7.25 -0.86 -6.66
CA LEU A 37 -6.84 0.02 -7.78
C LEU A 37 -7.16 -0.53 -9.19
N SER A 38 -8.22 -1.32 -9.32
CA SER A 38 -8.67 -1.89 -10.61
C SER A 38 -7.55 -2.74 -11.25
N ASP A 39 -7.33 -2.62 -12.56
CA ASP A 39 -6.31 -3.38 -13.31
C ASP A 39 -4.86 -3.11 -12.89
N ARG A 40 -4.58 -2.13 -12.02
CA ARG A 40 -3.20 -1.77 -11.70
C ARG A 40 -2.45 -2.95 -11.09
N LEU A 41 -3.09 -3.69 -10.20
CA LEU A 41 -2.51 -4.91 -9.61
C LEU A 41 -2.25 -5.94 -10.70
N ALA A 42 -3.23 -6.23 -11.56
CA ALA A 42 -3.09 -7.20 -12.64
C ALA A 42 -1.95 -6.84 -13.62
N ARG A 43 -1.77 -5.55 -13.93
CA ARG A 43 -0.72 -5.06 -14.86
C ARG A 43 0.69 -5.08 -14.28
N GLU A 44 0.83 -4.93 -12.96
CA GLU A 44 2.12 -4.84 -12.28
C GLU A 44 2.51 -6.16 -11.58
N LYS A 45 1.58 -7.13 -11.48
CA LYS A 45 1.84 -8.45 -10.91
C LYS A 45 2.82 -9.22 -11.80
N ARG A 46 3.82 -9.84 -11.18
CA ARG A 46 4.85 -10.65 -11.84
C ARG A 46 5.03 -11.92 -11.05
N VAL A 47 4.28 -12.95 -11.44
CA VAL A 47 4.22 -14.24 -10.72
C VAL A 47 5.62 -14.87 -10.63
N GLU A 48 6.44 -14.67 -11.65
CA GLU A 48 7.82 -15.14 -11.71
C GLU A 48 8.76 -14.50 -10.66
N CYS A 49 8.41 -13.32 -10.14
CA CYS A 49 9.16 -12.63 -9.10
C CYS A 49 8.55 -12.81 -7.69
N GLU A 50 7.30 -13.27 -7.60
CA GLU A 50 6.59 -13.45 -6.34
C GLU A 50 6.92 -14.80 -5.70
N ARG A 51 7.96 -14.82 -4.86
CA ARG A 51 8.32 -16.02 -4.08
C ARG A 51 7.39 -16.18 -2.88
N PRO A 52 6.72 -17.34 -2.72
CA PRO A 52 5.83 -17.59 -1.59
C PRO A 52 6.49 -17.28 -0.24
N CYS A 53 5.72 -16.68 0.68
CA CYS A 53 6.17 -16.30 2.03
C CYS A 53 7.32 -15.27 2.13
N ALA A 54 7.91 -14.82 1.00
CA ALA A 54 8.94 -13.79 1.02
C ALA A 54 8.39 -12.46 1.54
N ALA A 55 9.23 -11.62 2.14
CA ALA A 55 8.82 -10.28 2.51
C ALA A 55 8.49 -9.46 1.24
N LEU A 56 7.51 -8.57 1.32
CA LEU A 56 7.06 -7.76 0.16
C LEU A 56 8.15 -6.79 -0.36
N ASP A 57 9.19 -6.56 0.43
CA ASP A 57 10.32 -5.69 0.13
C ASP A 57 11.62 -6.46 -0.18
N ALA A 58 11.56 -7.80 -0.26
CA ALA A 58 12.74 -8.64 -0.44
C ALA A 58 13.48 -8.41 -1.76
N ASP A 59 12.76 -7.95 -2.79
CA ASP A 59 13.29 -7.76 -4.15
C ASP A 59 13.35 -6.28 -4.57
N LEU A 60 13.26 -5.35 -3.61
CA LEU A 60 13.49 -3.93 -3.87
C LEU A 60 14.97 -3.66 -4.23
N PRO A 61 15.26 -2.70 -5.12
CA PRO A 61 14.33 -1.79 -5.80
C PRO A 61 13.78 -2.33 -7.12
N ASP A 62 14.10 -3.56 -7.50
CA ASP A 62 13.79 -4.12 -8.82
C ASP A 62 12.30 -4.47 -8.91
N TYR A 63 11.79 -5.20 -7.91
CA TYR A 63 10.39 -5.61 -7.85
C TYR A 63 9.78 -5.42 -6.46
N GLN A 64 8.50 -5.05 -6.45
CA GLN A 64 7.68 -5.04 -5.25
C GLN A 64 6.27 -5.46 -5.65
N PRO A 65 5.67 -6.47 -5.01
CA PRO A 65 4.30 -6.90 -5.32
C PRO A 65 3.33 -5.72 -5.23
N PRO A 66 2.49 -5.48 -6.24
CA PRO A 66 1.67 -4.28 -6.31
C PRO A 66 0.60 -4.20 -5.20
N CYS A 67 0.32 -5.31 -4.51
CA CYS A 67 -0.58 -5.35 -3.36
C CYS A 67 0.00 -4.73 -2.07
N PHE A 68 1.28 -4.31 -2.06
CA PHE A 68 1.97 -3.78 -0.87
C PHE A 68 1.23 -2.65 -0.14
N TRP A 69 0.37 -1.89 -0.84
CA TRP A 69 -0.45 -0.84 -0.22
C TRP A 69 -1.29 -1.35 0.96
N THR A 70 -1.75 -2.59 0.92
CA THR A 70 -2.67 -3.15 1.94
C THR A 70 -2.20 -4.47 2.52
N SER A 71 -1.25 -5.16 1.87
CA SER A 71 -0.73 -6.45 2.34
C SER A 71 0.03 -6.40 3.66
N SER A 72 0.40 -5.22 4.17
CA SER A 72 1.04 -5.07 5.48
C SER A 72 0.08 -4.63 6.60
N ALA A 73 -1.24 -4.62 6.35
CA ALA A 73 -2.25 -4.14 7.30
C ALA A 73 -2.19 -4.82 8.68
N PHE A 74 -1.79 -6.09 8.73
CA PHE A 74 -1.62 -6.87 9.95
C PHE A 74 -0.18 -7.37 10.14
N SER A 75 0.78 -6.82 9.39
CA SER A 75 2.20 -7.17 9.52
C SER A 75 2.74 -6.75 10.89
N PRO A 76 3.45 -7.64 11.62
CA PRO A 76 4.15 -7.28 12.84
C PRO A 76 5.44 -6.48 12.59
N ALA A 77 5.95 -6.52 11.35
CA ALA A 77 7.19 -5.86 10.95
C ALA A 77 6.91 -4.66 10.03
N PRO A 78 7.79 -3.64 10.02
CA PRO A 78 7.73 -2.59 9.01
C PRO A 78 7.99 -3.17 7.61
N THR A 79 7.47 -2.52 6.58
CA THR A 79 7.68 -2.89 5.18
C THR A 79 8.26 -1.70 4.43
N ALA A 80 9.40 -1.86 3.78
CA ALA A 80 9.92 -0.84 2.88
C ALA A 80 9.03 -0.74 1.62
N THR A 81 8.78 0.48 1.15
CA THR A 81 7.86 0.71 0.04
C THR A 81 8.47 1.64 -0.99
N LEU A 82 8.29 1.31 -2.26
CA LEU A 82 8.75 2.11 -3.38
C LEU A 82 7.57 2.44 -4.29
N HIS A 83 7.02 3.64 -4.12
CA HIS A 83 5.96 4.13 -4.99
C HIS A 83 6.56 4.63 -6.30
N ARG A 84 6.25 3.92 -7.39
CA ARG A 84 6.63 4.31 -8.74
C ARG A 84 5.51 5.09 -9.41
N HIS A 85 5.90 6.10 -10.19
CA HIS A 85 4.94 6.89 -10.95
C HIS A 85 4.14 6.00 -11.93
N PRO A 86 2.81 6.16 -12.04
CA PRO A 86 1.98 5.29 -12.88
C PRO A 86 2.27 5.42 -14.39
N PHE A 87 2.71 6.59 -14.84
CA PHE A 87 3.15 6.78 -16.23
C PHE A 87 4.56 6.26 -16.45
N ALA A 88 4.71 5.33 -17.41
CA ALA A 88 5.98 4.68 -17.77
C ALA A 88 7.12 5.69 -17.98
N ARG A 89 6.86 6.81 -18.68
CA ARG A 89 7.84 7.86 -18.96
C ARG A 89 8.48 8.52 -17.72
N TYR A 90 7.87 8.38 -16.55
CA TYR A 90 8.35 8.95 -15.29
C TYR A 90 8.63 7.90 -14.22
N ARG A 91 8.49 6.61 -14.57
CA ARG A 91 8.51 5.51 -13.60
C ARG A 91 9.86 5.41 -12.88
N ASP A 92 10.93 5.71 -13.61
CA ASP A 92 12.29 5.61 -13.10
C ASP A 92 12.76 6.90 -12.41
N ASP A 93 12.35 8.06 -12.94
CA ASP A 93 12.79 9.35 -12.41
C ASP A 93 11.98 9.83 -11.20
N LYS A 94 10.71 9.43 -11.10
CA LYS A 94 9.77 9.88 -10.08
C LYS A 94 9.38 8.70 -9.19
N ARG A 95 10.21 8.48 -8.17
CA ARG A 95 10.06 7.43 -7.16
C ARG A 95 9.91 8.07 -5.78
N ILE A 96 9.04 7.49 -4.95
CA ILE A 96 8.89 7.87 -3.54
C ILE A 96 9.21 6.64 -2.71
N GLU A 97 10.35 6.69 -2.02
CA GLU A 97 10.73 5.72 -1.02
C GLU A 97 10.01 6.00 0.30
N GLY A 98 9.64 4.95 1.01
CA GLY A 98 8.96 5.05 2.28
C GLY A 98 9.12 3.79 3.10
N THR A 99 8.67 3.86 4.34
CA THR A 99 8.56 2.71 5.21
C THR A 99 7.18 2.73 5.84
N LEU A 100 6.42 1.67 5.58
CA LEU A 100 5.13 1.44 6.20
C LEU A 100 5.36 0.83 7.58
N PRO A 101 4.92 1.47 8.68
CA PRO A 101 5.08 0.92 10.02
C PRO A 101 4.32 -0.40 10.19
N PRO A 102 4.63 -1.20 11.23
CA PRO A 102 3.82 -2.36 11.59
C PRO A 102 2.33 -2.03 11.69
N ALA A 103 1.48 -2.99 11.34
CA ALA A 103 0.02 -2.91 11.38
C ALA A 103 -0.55 -1.64 10.72
N SER A 104 -0.04 -1.30 9.54
CA SER A 104 -0.40 -0.10 8.79
C SER A 104 -0.71 -0.42 7.33
N LEU A 105 -1.48 0.45 6.68
CA LEU A 105 -1.81 0.35 5.27
C LEU A 105 -1.90 1.76 4.66
N TYR A 106 -1.80 1.82 3.34
CA TYR A 106 -2.12 3.01 2.56
C TYR A 106 -3.59 2.99 2.16
N THR A 107 -4.24 4.13 2.35
CA THR A 107 -5.60 4.36 1.86
C THR A 107 -5.68 5.74 1.24
N TRP A 108 -6.58 5.90 0.27
CA TRP A 108 -6.74 7.14 -0.46
C TRP A 108 -8.22 7.54 -0.54
N PRO A 109 -8.58 8.78 -0.17
CA PRO A 109 -9.96 9.25 -0.28
C PRO A 109 -10.28 9.64 -1.72
N PHE A 110 -10.56 8.67 -2.59
CA PHE A 110 -10.81 8.85 -4.03
C PHE A 110 -11.80 9.97 -4.36
N ARG A 111 -12.89 10.06 -3.58
CA ARG A 111 -13.93 11.08 -3.76
C ARG A 111 -13.43 12.51 -3.51
N LEU A 112 -12.39 12.68 -2.69
CA LEU A 112 -11.83 13.99 -2.38
C LEU A 112 -10.78 14.43 -3.40
N SER A 113 -10.14 13.48 -4.09
CA SER A 113 -9.07 13.74 -5.03
C SER A 113 -9.55 13.98 -6.46
N MET A 114 -10.61 13.30 -6.92
CA MET A 114 -11.01 13.31 -8.32
C MET A 114 -12.14 14.31 -8.61
N THR A 115 -12.04 14.99 -9.75
CA THR A 115 -13.05 15.95 -10.24
C THR A 115 -13.36 15.73 -11.70
N HIS A 116 -14.65 15.72 -12.04
CA HIS A 116 -15.11 15.74 -13.43
C HIS A 116 -15.44 17.17 -13.91
N ALA A 117 -15.66 18.11 -12.97
CA ALA A 117 -16.14 19.45 -13.27
C ALA A 117 -15.04 20.41 -13.76
N SER A 118 -13.77 20.18 -13.37
CA SER A 118 -12.65 21.07 -13.69
C SER A 118 -11.57 20.43 -14.56
N TYR A 119 -11.90 19.33 -15.25
CA TYR A 119 -10.96 18.55 -16.06
C TYR A 119 -10.16 19.40 -17.05
N LYS A 120 -10.83 20.34 -17.73
CA LYS A 120 -10.20 21.20 -18.75
C LYS A 120 -9.17 22.18 -18.21
N ARG A 121 -9.20 22.55 -16.92
CA ARG A 121 -8.25 23.52 -16.32
C ARG A 121 -7.18 22.88 -15.47
N HIS A 122 -7.51 21.82 -14.73
CA HIS A 122 -6.63 21.26 -13.70
C HIS A 122 -6.43 19.74 -13.85
N GLY A 123 -6.95 19.15 -14.93
CA GLY A 123 -6.95 17.70 -15.13
C GLY A 123 -7.90 16.98 -14.17
N SER A 124 -7.67 15.69 -13.96
CA SER A 124 -8.55 14.83 -13.15
C SER A 124 -8.52 15.13 -11.65
N TYR A 125 -7.65 16.03 -11.17
CA TYR A 125 -7.43 16.32 -9.76
C TYR A 125 -7.76 17.78 -9.43
N PHE A 126 -8.21 18.01 -8.19
CA PHE A 126 -8.38 19.37 -7.68
C PHE A 126 -7.02 20.03 -7.41
N PRO A 127 -6.84 21.34 -7.68
CA PRO A 127 -5.60 22.04 -7.36
C PRO A 127 -5.35 22.15 -5.85
N ASP A 128 -6.41 22.18 -5.02
CA ASP A 128 -6.35 22.22 -3.55
C ASP A 128 -6.38 20.83 -2.88
N ILE A 129 -5.87 19.80 -3.58
CA ILE A 129 -5.95 18.41 -3.13
C ILE A 129 -5.28 18.19 -1.77
N GLU A 130 -4.15 18.83 -1.52
CA GLU A 130 -3.41 18.69 -0.25
C GLU A 130 -4.24 19.21 0.93
N ASP A 131 -4.84 20.39 0.82
CA ASP A 131 -5.69 20.96 1.85
C ASP A 131 -6.95 20.11 2.10
N ARG A 132 -7.52 19.52 1.04
CA ARG A 132 -8.67 18.61 1.15
C ARG A 132 -8.31 17.36 1.93
N ILE A 133 -7.15 16.76 1.65
CA ILE A 133 -6.65 15.58 2.35
C ILE A 133 -6.33 15.95 3.81
N ALA A 134 -5.68 17.09 4.06
CA ALA A 134 -5.39 17.55 5.42
C ALA A 134 -6.66 17.73 6.26
N ARG A 135 -7.69 18.38 5.70
CA ARG A 135 -9.01 18.53 6.36
C ARG A 135 -9.69 17.18 6.60
N PHE A 136 -9.54 16.21 5.71
CA PHE A 136 -10.09 14.87 5.89
C PHE A 136 -9.38 14.13 7.03
N VAL A 137 -8.05 14.13 7.05
CA VAL A 137 -7.24 13.48 8.09
C VAL A 137 -7.47 14.12 9.46
N ALA A 138 -7.62 15.44 9.54
CA ALA A 138 -7.87 16.17 10.78
C ALA A 138 -9.18 15.76 11.50
N ARG A 139 -10.12 15.13 10.78
CA ARG A 139 -11.36 14.62 11.37
C ARG A 139 -11.17 13.30 12.13
N LEU A 140 -10.08 12.58 11.85
CA LEU A 140 -9.76 11.31 12.47
C LEU A 140 -9.07 11.53 13.81
N LYS A 141 -9.59 10.88 14.85
CA LYS A 141 -9.10 11.01 16.22
C LYS A 141 -8.48 9.69 16.66
N ALA A 142 -7.17 9.72 16.97
CA ALA A 142 -6.47 8.55 17.47
C ALA A 142 -7.19 7.94 18.69
N GLY A 143 -7.33 6.62 18.71
CA GLY A 143 -8.02 5.89 19.79
C GLY A 143 -9.55 6.05 19.83
N ARG A 144 -10.16 6.87 18.94
CA ARG A 144 -11.64 7.02 18.85
C ARG A 144 -12.17 6.66 17.47
N SER A 145 -11.45 7.07 16.43
CA SER A 145 -11.76 6.74 15.06
C SER A 145 -11.46 5.26 14.79
N LEU A 146 -12.27 4.67 13.92
CA LEU A 146 -12.20 3.26 13.56
C LEU A 146 -11.95 3.17 12.07
N VAL A 147 -11.16 2.18 11.69
CA VAL A 147 -10.95 1.80 10.29
C VAL A 147 -11.68 0.48 10.06
N PHE A 148 -12.65 0.50 9.15
CA PHE A 148 -13.36 -0.68 8.67
C PHE A 148 -12.69 -1.16 7.40
N LEU A 149 -12.16 -2.37 7.47
CA LEU A 149 -11.44 -2.99 6.37
C LEU A 149 -12.40 -3.84 5.55
N TYR A 150 -12.38 -3.67 4.23
CA TYR A 150 -13.27 -4.42 3.34
C TYR A 150 -12.59 -4.86 2.05
N LEU A 151 -13.05 -6.00 1.55
CA LEU A 151 -12.77 -6.49 0.20
C LEU A 151 -13.98 -6.21 -0.69
N ASN A 152 -13.69 -5.95 -1.96
CA ASN A 152 -14.70 -5.76 -2.98
C ASN A 152 -14.85 -7.04 -3.81
N TYR A 153 -15.51 -6.97 -4.97
CA TYR A 153 -15.88 -8.09 -5.83
C TYR A 153 -14.78 -9.13 -6.08
N ASP A 154 -13.52 -8.74 -6.17
CA ASP A 154 -12.43 -9.72 -6.30
C ASP A 154 -12.02 -10.30 -4.94
N ASN A 155 -12.91 -11.07 -4.31
CA ASN A 155 -12.60 -11.89 -3.14
C ASN A 155 -13.34 -13.24 -3.18
N PRO A 156 -12.78 -14.31 -2.59
CA PRO A 156 -13.34 -15.66 -2.68
C PRO A 156 -14.67 -15.86 -1.97
N ILE A 157 -15.07 -14.94 -1.09
CA ILE A 157 -16.28 -15.08 -0.27
C ILE A 157 -17.50 -14.56 -1.02
N SER A 158 -17.34 -13.54 -1.86
CA SER A 158 -18.47 -12.85 -2.50
C SER A 158 -18.26 -12.47 -3.97
N ALA A 159 -17.34 -13.15 -4.66
CA ALA A 159 -17.03 -12.91 -6.08
C ALA A 159 -18.28 -12.95 -6.98
N ASP A 160 -19.11 -13.97 -6.82
CA ASP A 160 -20.25 -14.20 -7.71
C ASP A 160 -21.47 -13.32 -7.40
N GLU A 161 -21.53 -12.77 -6.18
CA GLU A 161 -22.68 -12.02 -5.69
C GLU A 161 -22.46 -10.51 -5.64
N TYR A 162 -21.26 -10.04 -6.03
CA TYR A 162 -20.87 -8.63 -5.94
C TYR A 162 -21.13 -8.02 -4.54
N LYS A 163 -20.88 -8.79 -3.47
CA LYS A 163 -21.01 -8.29 -2.07
C LYS A 163 -19.65 -7.86 -1.51
N TYR A 164 -19.68 -7.10 -0.42
CA TYR A 164 -18.48 -6.69 0.31
C TYR A 164 -18.18 -7.65 1.47
N ALA A 165 -16.93 -8.09 1.61
CA ALA A 165 -16.49 -8.85 2.78
C ALA A 165 -15.75 -7.93 3.76
N ARG A 166 -16.20 -7.87 5.03
CA ARG A 166 -15.50 -7.11 6.09
C ARG A 166 -14.37 -7.97 6.66
N THR A 167 -13.13 -7.53 6.48
CA THR A 167 -11.93 -8.29 6.87
C THR A 167 -11.36 -7.91 8.23
N GLY A 168 -11.76 -6.76 8.77
CA GLY A 168 -11.26 -6.34 10.07
C GLY A 168 -11.81 -4.99 10.54
N ARG A 169 -11.49 -4.70 11.81
CA ARG A 169 -11.71 -3.41 12.46
C ARG A 169 -10.47 -3.07 13.28
N SER A 170 -9.89 -1.90 13.05
CA SER A 170 -8.77 -1.40 13.86
C SER A 170 -9.09 -0.03 14.45
N GLY A 171 -8.53 0.24 15.64
CA GLY A 171 -8.49 1.60 16.18
C GLY A 171 -7.44 2.42 15.42
N SER A 172 -7.79 3.60 14.93
CA SER A 172 -6.84 4.40 14.17
C SER A 172 -5.71 4.91 15.08
N ARG A 173 -4.46 4.66 14.69
CA ARG A 173 -3.30 5.49 15.06
C ARG A 173 -2.93 6.32 13.84
N THR A 174 -3.41 7.56 13.78
CA THR A 174 -3.08 8.46 12.67
C THR A 174 -1.69 9.04 12.88
N ARG A 175 -0.77 8.74 11.96
CA ARG A 175 0.45 9.53 11.76
C ARG A 175 0.26 10.24 10.42
N ALA A 176 0.01 11.55 10.46
CA ALA A 176 0.06 12.37 9.25
C ALA A 176 1.48 12.31 8.71
N TRP A 177 1.66 11.98 7.43
CA TRP A 177 2.92 12.24 6.75
C TRP A 177 3.07 13.76 6.65
N PRO A 178 4.12 14.37 7.19
CA PRO A 178 4.37 15.78 6.93
C PRO A 178 4.73 15.93 5.44
N ALA A 179 3.89 16.67 4.71
CA ALA A 179 4.35 17.32 3.50
C ALA A 179 5.44 18.31 3.94
N SER A 180 6.67 18.06 3.53
CA SER A 180 7.91 18.78 3.88
C SER A 180 8.43 18.59 5.32
N GLY A 181 9.72 18.24 5.41
CA GLY A 181 10.51 18.30 6.64
C GLY A 181 10.92 16.95 7.22
N CYS A 182 12.19 16.59 7.00
CA CYS A 182 12.91 15.56 7.73
C CYS A 182 12.87 15.87 9.25
N PRO A 183 12.44 14.96 10.14
CA PRO A 183 12.70 15.10 11.56
C PRO A 183 14.07 14.48 11.86
N THR A 184 15.04 15.35 12.08
CA THR A 184 16.27 15.03 12.81
C THR A 184 15.94 14.53 14.22
N THR A 185 16.72 13.53 14.63
CA THR A 185 16.96 13.06 16.01
C THR A 185 15.77 12.53 16.81
N ASN A 186 15.79 11.23 17.11
CA ASN A 186 15.93 10.80 18.50
C ASN A 186 16.64 9.44 18.57
N THR A 187 17.78 9.49 19.25
CA THR A 187 18.69 8.44 19.68
C THR A 187 18.00 7.35 20.50
N TRP A 188 18.24 6.07 20.18
CA TRP A 188 18.44 4.99 21.16
C TRP A 188 19.22 3.82 20.53
N GLY A 189 20.35 3.46 21.15
CA GLY A 189 20.88 2.09 21.13
C GLY A 189 21.97 1.76 20.11
N THR A 190 23.22 1.93 20.52
CA THR A 190 24.49 1.51 19.92
C THR A 190 24.49 0.07 19.36
N LEU A 191 24.88 -0.09 18.10
CA LEU A 191 25.37 -1.35 17.51
C LEU A 191 26.86 -1.56 17.85
N PRO A 192 27.34 -2.80 18.05
CA PRO A 192 28.69 -3.17 17.64
C PRO A 192 28.69 -3.85 16.24
N PRO A 193 29.79 -3.73 15.46
CA PRO A 193 29.82 -4.13 14.05
C PRO A 193 30.45 -5.53 13.83
N ILE A 194 30.71 -5.86 12.55
CA ILE A 194 31.71 -6.81 11.99
C ILE A 194 31.07 -8.01 11.22
N PRO A 195 31.63 -8.54 10.10
CA PRO A 195 32.40 -7.98 8.99
C PRO A 195 31.80 -8.29 7.60
N ARG A 196 32.31 -7.61 6.56
CA ARG A 196 32.08 -7.94 5.14
C ARG A 196 32.92 -9.13 4.70
N THR A 197 32.35 -10.03 3.90
CA THR A 197 33.09 -10.79 2.87
C THR A 197 32.34 -10.76 1.54
N ARG A 198 33.11 -10.67 0.45
CA ARG A 198 32.71 -10.49 -0.95
C ARG A 198 32.25 -11.81 -1.57
N GLY A 199 31.34 -11.74 -2.52
CA GLY A 199 31.03 -12.84 -3.44
C GLY A 199 30.05 -12.41 -4.53
N SER A 200 30.59 -12.11 -5.71
CA SER A 200 29.91 -11.66 -6.93
C SER A 200 29.22 -12.80 -7.69
N SER A 201 28.02 -12.54 -8.23
CA SER A 201 27.53 -13.08 -9.52
C SER A 201 26.25 -12.33 -9.92
N PRO A 202 26.04 -11.96 -11.19
CA PRO A 202 24.86 -11.21 -11.60
C PRO A 202 23.67 -12.16 -11.62
N ARG A 203 22.73 -11.94 -10.69
CA ARG A 203 21.39 -12.49 -10.82
C ARG A 203 20.74 -11.77 -11.99
N SER A 204 20.22 -12.54 -12.94
CA SER A 204 19.23 -12.08 -13.89
C SER A 204 18.19 -11.26 -13.14
N ALA A 205 18.05 -10.00 -13.52
CA ALA A 205 17.10 -9.09 -12.89
C ALA A 205 15.70 -9.73 -12.88
N CYS A 206 15.04 -9.67 -11.73
CA CYS A 206 13.59 -9.75 -11.65
C CYS A 206 13.06 -8.39 -12.10
#